data_AF-A0A485AK61-F1
#
_entry.id   AF-A0A485AK61-F1
#
_cell.length_a   1.000
_cell.length_b   1.000
_cell.length_c   1.000
_cell.angle_alpha   90.00
_cell.angle_beta   90.00
_cell.angle_gamma   90.00
#
_symmetry.space_group_name_H-M   'P 1'
#
loop_
_entity.id
_entity.type
_entity.pdbx_description
1 polymer ?
#
loop_
_entity_poly.entity_id
_entity_poly.type
_entity_poly.pdbx_seq_one_letter_code
_entity_poly.pdbx_strand_id
1 'polypeptide(L)'
;MSTDNVVALSAHKDKPPVEKLPPFYWVHREYDRERGEAGVYFYRAPTEKNPNPAPVCISDVIEVTAETRDNDNESWGKLLSWCDRDGMPKKWAMPATSLYANGGAEAISILVNGGLRIWDEKAFIRYLKGQSHQSRLTCVTRCGWFKPAVYVTPVRTFNPIDKDMVVYQVNARVKPEPFCGTLDTWRDEVAALCVGNSRLVLAVSTAFLSPMLTMLGVDGFCFHYVGASSSGKSRSMTVAASVLSDPKRIYSLHGGLPITG
;
A
#
# COMPACT_ATOMS: atom_id res chain seq x y z
N MET A 1 13.60 6.87 21.62
CA MET A 1 13.22 8.28 21.40
C MET A 1 13.71 8.70 20.02
N SER A 2 12.98 9.60 19.36
CA SER A 2 13.13 10.08 17.98
C SER A 2 12.41 9.27 16.88
N THR A 3 11.08 9.23 16.99
CA THR A 3 10.16 9.12 15.84
C THR A 3 9.93 10.51 15.27
N ASP A 4 10.78 10.96 14.36
CA ASP A 4 10.51 12.13 13.52
C ASP A 4 11.19 11.91 12.17
N ASN A 5 10.57 11.06 11.34
CA ASN A 5 10.72 11.13 9.89
C ASN A 5 9.35 11.44 9.31
N VAL A 6 8.77 12.56 9.76
CA VAL A 6 7.90 13.35 8.90
C VAL A 6 8.82 13.81 7.78
N VAL A 7 8.75 13.16 6.63
CA VAL A 7 9.26 13.74 5.39
C VAL A 7 8.59 15.10 5.33
N ALA A 8 9.37 16.16 5.57
CA ALA A 8 8.91 17.52 5.42
C ALA A 8 8.32 17.59 4.01
N LEU A 9 6.99 17.65 3.94
CA LEU A 9 6.28 18.17 2.78
C LEU A 9 6.88 19.55 2.59
N SER A 10 7.87 19.64 1.71
CA SER A 10 8.40 20.91 1.24
C SER A 10 7.19 21.74 0.90
N ALA A 11 7.13 22.94 1.47
CA ALA A 11 6.12 23.95 1.20
C ALA A 11 6.22 24.36 -0.29
N HIS A 12 5.79 23.48 -1.18
CA HIS A 12 5.57 23.77 -2.57
C HIS A 12 4.35 24.69 -2.57
N LYS A 13 4.58 25.97 -2.86
CA LYS A 13 3.50 26.95 -3.10
C LYS A 13 2.47 26.28 -4.01
N ASP A 14 1.20 26.26 -3.58
CA ASP A 14 0.06 25.65 -4.30
C ASP A 14 -0.36 26.48 -5.54
N LYS A 15 0.63 27.07 -6.22
CA LYS A 15 0.47 27.86 -7.43
C LYS A 15 1.28 27.21 -8.54
N PRO A 16 0.75 27.16 -9.77
CA PRO A 16 1.49 26.64 -10.91
C PRO A 16 2.80 27.43 -11.10
N PRO A 17 3.86 26.79 -11.63
CA PRO A 17 5.13 27.45 -11.89
C PRO A 17 4.90 28.55 -12.93
N VAL A 18 5.42 29.75 -12.66
CA VAL A 18 5.26 30.92 -13.54
C VAL A 18 5.81 30.66 -14.95
N GLU A 19 6.77 29.75 -15.06
CA GLU A 19 7.44 29.37 -16.31
C GLU A 19 6.60 28.41 -17.19
N LYS A 20 5.56 27.76 -16.66
CA LYS A 20 4.72 26.84 -17.45
C LYS A 20 3.72 27.63 -18.29
N LEU A 21 3.91 27.61 -19.60
CA LEU A 21 2.95 28.13 -20.56
C LEU A 21 1.87 27.08 -20.88
N PRO A 22 0.57 27.45 -20.89
CA PRO A 22 -0.49 26.53 -21.30
C PRO A 22 -0.29 25.98 -22.73
N PRO A 23 -0.74 24.75 -23.03
CA PRO A 23 -1.58 23.91 -22.18
C PRO A 23 -0.78 23.04 -21.20
N PHE A 24 -1.22 22.98 -19.93
CA PHE A 24 -0.59 22.11 -18.93
C PHE A 24 -1.59 21.66 -17.87
N TYR A 25 -1.17 20.68 -17.07
CA TYR A 25 -1.91 20.20 -15.90
C TYR A 25 -1.20 20.63 -14.62
N TRP A 26 -1.98 20.88 -13.57
CA TRP A 26 -1.46 21.20 -12.25
C TRP A 26 -2.34 20.60 -11.16
N VAL A 27 -1.70 20.15 -10.08
CA VAL A 27 -2.38 19.63 -8.88
C VAL A 27 -2.45 20.74 -7.85
N HIS A 28 -3.66 21.13 -7.50
CA HIS A 28 -3.95 22.05 -6.41
C HIS A 28 -4.41 21.27 -5.20
N ARG A 29 -3.69 21.41 -4.09
CA ARG A 29 -3.95 20.62 -2.86
C ARG A 29 -4.93 21.29 -1.92
N GLU A 30 -5.11 22.59 -2.06
CA GLU A 30 -5.95 23.39 -1.19
C GLU A 30 -7.10 24.05 -1.96
N TYR A 31 -8.15 24.42 -1.21
CA TYR A 31 -9.21 25.27 -1.72
C TYR A 31 -8.69 26.69 -1.97
N ASP A 32 -9.10 27.29 -3.07
CA ASP A 32 -8.82 28.68 -3.41
C ASP A 32 -10.13 29.40 -3.77
N ARG A 33 -10.32 30.64 -3.30
CA ARG A 33 -11.59 31.37 -3.49
C ARG A 33 -11.89 31.71 -4.96
N GLU A 34 -10.87 31.90 -5.78
CA GLU A 34 -11.03 32.31 -7.18
C GLU A 34 -11.15 31.09 -8.10
N ARG A 35 -10.40 30.02 -7.80
CA ARG A 35 -10.37 28.77 -8.58
C ARG A 35 -11.46 27.78 -8.16
N GLY A 36 -11.72 27.68 -6.86
CA GLY A 36 -12.59 26.66 -6.25
C GLY A 36 -11.81 25.56 -5.51
N GLU A 37 -12.41 24.37 -5.48
CA GLU A 37 -11.94 23.21 -4.71
C GLU A 37 -10.55 22.72 -5.12
N ALA A 38 -9.90 21.98 -4.20
CA ALA A 38 -8.68 21.24 -4.48
C ALA A 38 -8.93 20.18 -5.57
N GLY A 39 -7.94 19.93 -6.43
CA GLY A 39 -8.08 18.98 -7.52
C GLY A 39 -6.98 19.05 -8.56
N VAL A 40 -7.09 18.22 -9.59
CA VAL A 40 -6.27 18.33 -10.79
C VAL A 40 -6.97 19.28 -11.76
N TYR A 41 -6.24 20.28 -12.23
CA TYR A 41 -6.76 21.29 -13.16
C TYR A 41 -6.00 21.25 -14.49
N PHE A 42 -6.75 21.45 -15.57
CA PHE A 42 -6.23 21.64 -16.92
C PHE A 42 -6.26 23.12 -17.29
N TYR A 43 -5.09 23.69 -17.52
CA TYR A 43 -4.89 25.06 -18.01
C TYR A 43 -4.80 25.01 -19.53
N ARG A 44 -5.70 25.71 -20.22
CA ARG A 44 -5.82 25.70 -21.69
C ARG A 44 -4.96 26.79 -22.32
N ALA A 45 -4.48 26.54 -23.55
CA ALA A 45 -3.86 27.57 -24.36
C ALA A 45 -4.86 28.71 -24.65
N PRO A 46 -4.43 29.99 -24.51
CA PRO A 46 -5.18 31.13 -25.03
C PRO A 46 -5.51 30.96 -26.52
N THR A 47 -6.65 31.50 -26.93
CA THR A 47 -7.06 31.57 -28.34
C THR A 47 -7.53 32.98 -28.66
N GLU A 48 -7.59 33.35 -29.93
CA GLU A 48 -8.12 34.66 -30.35
C GLU A 48 -9.53 34.92 -29.80
N LYS A 49 -10.38 33.87 -29.75
CA LYS A 49 -11.75 33.93 -29.24
C LYS A 49 -11.84 33.89 -27.71
N ASN A 50 -10.81 33.37 -27.04
CA ASN A 50 -10.74 33.28 -25.59
C ASN A 50 -9.29 33.51 -25.13
N PRO A 51 -8.89 34.79 -24.96
CA PRO A 51 -7.51 35.15 -24.60
C PRO A 51 -7.12 34.73 -23.18
N ASN A 52 -8.10 34.52 -22.30
CA ASN A 52 -7.86 34.13 -20.91
C ASN A 52 -8.81 32.99 -20.49
N PRO A 53 -8.56 31.76 -20.96
CA PRO A 53 -9.43 30.64 -20.64
C PRO A 53 -9.31 30.25 -19.17
N ALA A 54 -10.44 30.18 -18.47
CA ALA A 54 -10.49 29.67 -17.11
C ALA A 54 -9.97 28.21 -17.04
N PRO A 55 -9.19 27.86 -16.00
CA PRO A 55 -8.76 26.48 -15.78
C PRO A 55 -9.96 25.58 -15.48
N VAL A 56 -9.87 24.31 -15.89
CA VAL A 56 -10.96 23.35 -15.71
C VAL A 56 -10.53 22.25 -14.76
N CYS A 57 -11.29 22.02 -13.69
CA CYS A 57 -11.06 20.90 -12.79
C CYS A 57 -11.44 19.59 -13.49
N ILE A 58 -10.54 18.60 -13.50
CA ILE A 58 -10.72 17.33 -14.22
C ILE A 58 -10.84 16.12 -13.29
N SER A 59 -10.33 16.19 -12.06
CA SER A 59 -10.51 15.18 -11.02
C SER A 59 -10.24 15.73 -9.63
N ASP A 60 -10.64 15.00 -8.59
CA ASP A 60 -10.14 15.18 -7.23
C ASP A 60 -8.59 15.09 -7.20
N VAL A 61 -7.98 15.50 -6.09
CA VAL A 61 -6.52 15.48 -5.90
C VAL A 61 -5.99 14.06 -6.03
N ILE A 62 -5.06 13.85 -6.96
CA ILE A 62 -4.32 12.62 -7.13
C ILE A 62 -2.91 12.88 -7.63
N GLU A 63 -1.95 12.19 -7.03
CA GLU A 63 -0.53 12.38 -7.30
C GLU A 63 0.12 11.10 -7.81
N VAL A 64 1.04 11.27 -8.77
CA VAL A 64 2.02 10.23 -9.13
C VAL A 64 3.22 10.38 -8.20
N THR A 65 3.34 9.47 -7.24
CA THR A 65 4.38 9.54 -6.20
C THR A 65 5.64 8.75 -6.57
N ALA A 66 5.57 7.87 -7.58
CA ALA A 66 6.71 7.16 -8.14
C ALA A 66 6.38 6.48 -9.47
N GLU A 67 7.43 6.15 -10.24
CA GLU A 67 7.36 5.14 -11.29
C GLU A 67 7.54 3.74 -10.67
N THR A 68 6.86 2.73 -11.21
CA THR A 68 6.93 1.35 -10.72
C THR A 68 7.42 0.40 -11.81
N ARG A 69 8.09 -0.69 -11.41
CA ARG A 69 8.44 -1.81 -12.29
C ARG A 69 8.52 -3.12 -11.50
N ASP A 70 8.44 -4.27 -12.15
CA ASP A 70 8.75 -5.56 -11.53
C ASP A 70 10.27 -5.78 -11.41
N ASN A 71 10.66 -6.99 -10.98
CA ASN A 71 12.06 -7.40 -10.84
C ASN A 71 12.82 -7.48 -12.16
N ASP A 72 12.10 -7.90 -13.20
CA ASP A 72 12.67 -8.18 -14.50
C ASP A 72 12.75 -6.89 -15.35
N ASN A 73 12.22 -5.78 -14.83
CA ASN A 73 12.13 -4.47 -15.47
C ASN A 73 11.20 -4.44 -16.69
N GLU A 74 10.15 -5.26 -16.69
CA GLU A 74 9.21 -5.42 -17.80
C GLU A 74 7.85 -4.79 -17.49
N SER A 75 7.33 -5.00 -16.27
CA SER A 75 5.98 -4.52 -15.87
C SER A 75 6.00 -3.09 -15.32
N TRP A 76 6.24 -2.11 -16.19
CA TRP A 76 6.25 -0.70 -15.80
C TRP A 76 4.86 -0.16 -15.45
N GLY A 77 4.84 0.88 -14.61
CA GLY A 77 3.61 1.52 -14.14
C GLY A 77 3.88 2.76 -13.29
N LYS A 78 2.85 3.22 -12.58
CA LYS A 78 2.90 4.41 -11.73
C LYS A 78 2.28 4.13 -10.37
N LEU A 79 2.92 4.60 -9.30
CA LEU A 79 2.30 4.61 -7.98
C LEU A 79 1.45 5.87 -7.84
N LEU A 80 0.15 5.67 -7.70
CA LEU A 80 -0.83 6.71 -7.50
C LEU A 80 -1.19 6.81 -6.01
N SER A 81 -1.40 8.05 -5.52
CA SER A 81 -1.86 8.34 -4.17
C SER A 81 -3.00 9.37 -4.21
N TRP A 82 -4.09 9.08 -3.52
CA TRP A 82 -5.26 9.97 -3.38
C TRP A 82 -5.98 9.69 -2.06
N CYS A 83 -6.98 10.50 -1.73
CA CYS A 83 -7.92 10.22 -0.65
C CYS A 83 -9.30 9.92 -1.24
N ASP A 84 -10.02 8.96 -0.66
CA ASP A 84 -11.44 8.80 -0.98
C ASP A 84 -12.28 9.93 -0.35
N ARG A 85 -13.60 9.87 -0.56
CA ARG A 85 -14.55 10.90 -0.14
C ARG A 85 -14.68 11.04 1.37
N ASP A 86 -14.27 10.01 2.11
CA ASP A 86 -14.23 9.99 3.57
C ASP A 86 -12.85 10.42 4.11
N GLY A 87 -11.95 10.87 3.22
CA GLY A 87 -10.60 11.29 3.57
C GLY A 87 -9.64 10.11 3.82
N MET A 88 -10.03 8.87 3.53
CA MET A 88 -9.18 7.72 3.74
C MET A 88 -8.11 7.63 2.64
N PRO A 89 -6.81 7.62 3.00
CA PRO A 89 -5.75 7.55 2.01
C PRO A 89 -5.78 6.22 1.26
N LYS A 90 -5.60 6.28 -0.06
CA LYS A 90 -5.50 5.16 -0.98
C LYS A 90 -4.19 5.24 -1.75
N LYS A 91 -3.65 4.08 -2.06
CA LYS A 91 -2.51 3.92 -2.97
C LYS A 91 -2.80 2.81 -3.97
N TRP A 92 -2.33 3.00 -5.19
CA TRP A 92 -2.41 1.96 -6.21
C TRP A 92 -1.20 2.02 -7.13
N ALA A 93 -0.47 0.91 -7.21
CA ALA A 93 0.55 0.71 -8.24
C ALA A 93 -0.16 0.32 -9.54
N MET A 94 -0.50 1.34 -10.32
CA MET A 94 -1.19 1.24 -11.60
C MET A 94 -0.25 0.69 -12.67
N PRO A 95 -0.53 -0.49 -13.25
CA PRO A 95 0.21 -0.97 -14.42
C PRO A 95 0.08 -0.02 -15.60
N ALA A 96 1.12 0.13 -16.41
CA ALA A 96 1.05 0.92 -17.64
C ALA A 96 -0.04 0.37 -18.57
N THR A 97 -0.23 -0.95 -18.64
CA THR A 97 -1.30 -1.57 -19.43
C THR A 97 -2.68 -1.03 -19.08
N SER A 98 -2.99 -0.84 -17.79
CA SER A 98 -4.27 -0.27 -17.33
C SER A 98 -4.49 1.18 -17.79
N LEU A 99 -3.40 1.93 -18.02
CA LEU A 99 -3.43 3.32 -18.48
C LEU A 99 -3.49 3.45 -20.01
N TYR A 100 -2.80 2.57 -20.74
CA TYR A 100 -2.65 2.66 -22.19
C TYR A 100 -3.66 1.82 -22.98
N ALA A 101 -4.09 0.67 -22.45
CA ALA A 101 -5.07 -0.18 -23.11
C ALA A 101 -6.48 0.43 -23.03
N ASN A 102 -7.29 0.22 -24.08
CA ASN A 102 -8.71 0.60 -24.15
C ASN A 102 -9.02 2.04 -23.67
N GLY A 103 -8.12 2.98 -23.97
CA GLY A 103 -8.27 4.38 -23.57
C GLY A 103 -8.18 4.65 -22.06
N GLY A 104 -7.68 3.71 -21.26
CA GLY A 104 -7.53 3.85 -19.81
C GLY A 104 -8.76 3.44 -18.99
N ALA A 105 -9.71 2.72 -19.59
CA ALA A 105 -10.97 2.33 -18.94
C ALA A 105 -10.77 1.54 -17.64
N GLU A 106 -9.79 0.64 -17.59
CA GLU A 106 -9.47 -0.11 -16.37
C GLU A 106 -8.98 0.81 -15.25
N ALA A 107 -8.08 1.74 -15.56
CA ALA A 107 -7.59 2.72 -14.59
C ALA A 107 -8.71 3.61 -14.04
N ILE A 108 -9.60 4.10 -14.91
CA ILE A 108 -10.77 4.88 -14.49
C ILE A 108 -11.66 4.06 -13.55
N SER A 109 -12.00 2.83 -13.93
CA SER A 109 -12.86 1.95 -13.14
C SER A 109 -12.30 1.70 -11.73
N ILE A 110 -11.01 1.38 -11.62
CA ILE A 110 -10.36 1.13 -10.33
C ILE A 110 -10.32 2.40 -9.47
N LEU A 111 -9.96 3.55 -10.05
CA LEU A 111 -9.85 4.82 -9.32
C LEU A 111 -11.22 5.32 -8.83
N VAL A 112 -12.25 5.24 -9.66
CA VAL A 112 -13.62 5.61 -9.30
C VAL A 112 -14.19 4.69 -8.23
N ASN A 113 -13.96 3.38 -8.32
CA ASN A 113 -14.31 2.43 -7.25
C ASN A 113 -13.55 2.73 -5.95
N GLY A 114 -12.30 3.21 -6.07
CA GLY A 114 -11.49 3.72 -4.97
C GLY A 114 -11.93 5.08 -4.42
N GLY A 115 -13.05 5.64 -4.89
CA GLY A 115 -13.66 6.86 -4.37
C GLY A 115 -13.29 8.16 -5.08
N LEU A 116 -12.34 8.13 -6.02
CA LEU A 116 -11.88 9.31 -6.75
C LEU A 116 -12.97 9.82 -7.72
N ARG A 117 -13.29 11.12 -7.70
CA ARG A 117 -14.15 11.72 -8.74
C ARG A 117 -13.32 12.19 -9.92
N ILE A 118 -13.81 11.89 -11.12
CA ILE A 118 -13.22 12.29 -12.40
C ILE A 118 -14.33 12.96 -13.20
N TRP A 119 -14.11 14.21 -13.61
CA TRP A 119 -15.08 15.00 -14.38
C TRP A 119 -14.81 14.97 -15.88
N ASP A 120 -13.53 14.86 -16.28
CA ASP A 120 -13.12 14.73 -17.70
C ASP A 120 -12.14 13.57 -17.84
N GLU A 121 -12.68 12.38 -18.17
CA GLU A 121 -11.89 11.14 -18.33
C GLU A 121 -10.80 11.28 -19.40
N LYS A 122 -11.07 11.96 -20.51
CA LYS A 122 -10.11 12.10 -21.61
C LYS A 122 -8.94 12.99 -21.19
N ALA A 123 -9.22 14.12 -20.55
CA ALA A 123 -8.19 14.99 -20.01
C ALA A 123 -7.43 14.33 -18.87
N PHE A 124 -8.10 13.54 -18.03
CA PHE A 124 -7.51 12.83 -16.91
C PHE A 124 -6.52 11.74 -17.35
N ILE A 125 -6.88 10.93 -18.35
CA ILE A 125 -5.96 9.94 -18.91
C ILE A 125 -4.74 10.60 -19.56
N ARG A 126 -4.93 11.73 -20.25
CA ARG A 126 -3.81 12.52 -20.81
C ARG A 126 -2.91 13.07 -19.70
N TYR A 127 -3.50 13.59 -18.62
CA TYR A 127 -2.78 14.01 -17.43
C TYR A 127 -1.90 12.89 -16.88
N LEU A 128 -2.48 11.72 -16.58
CA LEU A 128 -1.74 10.58 -16.03
C LEU A 128 -0.64 10.07 -16.96
N LYS A 129 -0.87 10.06 -18.28
CA LYS A 129 0.16 9.69 -19.27
C LYS A 129 1.34 10.66 -19.27
N GLY A 130 1.07 11.97 -19.15
CA GLY A 130 2.10 13.01 -19.18
C GLY A 130 2.84 13.24 -17.86
N GLN A 131 2.32 12.75 -16.73
CA GLN A 131 3.04 12.83 -15.45
C GLN A 131 4.26 11.92 -15.46
N SER A 132 5.32 12.32 -14.76
CA SER A 132 6.44 11.42 -14.45
C SER A 132 7.01 11.77 -13.08
N HIS A 133 7.66 10.81 -12.46
CA HIS A 133 8.31 11.03 -11.17
C HIS A 133 9.75 10.50 -11.16
N GLN A 134 10.64 11.16 -10.40
CA GLN A 134 12.06 10.78 -10.35
C GLN A 134 12.28 9.53 -9.49
N SER A 135 11.51 9.36 -8.42
CA SER A 135 11.55 8.18 -7.57
C SER A 135 11.03 6.95 -8.31
N ARG A 136 11.71 5.81 -8.14
CA ARG A 136 11.38 4.53 -8.74
C ARG A 136 11.19 3.48 -7.65
N LEU A 137 10.21 2.60 -7.86
CA LEU A 137 9.85 1.55 -6.91
C LEU A 137 9.81 0.21 -7.63
N THR A 138 10.31 -0.84 -6.96
CA THR A 138 10.09 -2.21 -7.42
C THR A 138 8.80 -2.74 -6.81
N CYS A 139 7.90 -3.21 -7.66
CA CYS A 139 6.66 -3.85 -7.25
C CYS A 139 6.87 -5.35 -7.06
N VAL A 140 6.38 -5.86 -5.94
CA VAL A 140 6.38 -7.30 -5.66
C VAL A 140 4.97 -7.82 -5.51
N THR A 141 4.74 -9.03 -6.00
CA THR A 141 3.42 -9.69 -6.00
C THR A 141 3.20 -10.58 -4.78
N ARG A 142 4.24 -10.81 -3.97
CA ARG A 142 4.18 -11.65 -2.75
C ARG A 142 4.79 -10.92 -1.55
N CYS A 143 4.22 -11.18 -0.38
CA CYS A 143 4.83 -10.81 0.91
C CYS A 143 5.93 -11.82 1.30
N GLY A 144 6.81 -11.43 2.20
CA GLY A 144 7.96 -12.21 2.65
C GLY A 144 9.29 -11.60 2.24
N TRP A 145 10.34 -12.42 2.25
CA TRP A 145 11.66 -11.99 1.80
C TRP A 145 11.71 -11.83 0.30
N PHE A 146 12.21 -10.69 -0.12
CA PHE A 146 12.37 -10.34 -1.53
C PHE A 146 13.84 -10.29 -1.94
N LYS A 147 14.68 -9.76 -1.05
CA LYS A 147 16.15 -9.78 -1.09
C LYS A 147 16.64 -10.08 0.33
N PRO A 148 17.92 -10.45 0.55
CA PRO A 148 18.42 -10.82 1.88
C PRO A 148 18.16 -9.80 3.00
N ALA A 149 17.98 -8.51 2.65
CA ALA A 149 17.69 -7.44 3.60
C ALA A 149 16.30 -6.80 3.44
N VAL A 150 15.45 -7.31 2.54
CA VAL A 150 14.15 -6.68 2.25
C VAL A 150 13.01 -7.64 2.58
N TYR A 151 12.25 -7.31 3.63
CA TYR A 151 11.07 -8.04 4.04
C TYR A 151 9.80 -7.23 3.76
N VAL A 152 8.91 -7.80 2.96
CA VAL A 152 7.70 -7.12 2.48
C VAL A 152 6.49 -7.69 3.21
N THR A 153 5.68 -6.83 3.83
CA THR A 153 4.39 -7.19 4.42
C THR A 153 3.26 -6.52 3.63
N PRO A 154 1.98 -6.91 3.86
CA PRO A 154 0.85 -6.26 3.20
C PRO A 154 0.72 -4.76 3.52
N VAL A 155 1.30 -4.31 4.63
CA VAL A 155 1.15 -2.93 5.15
C VAL A 155 2.42 -2.11 4.96
N ARG A 156 3.58 -2.75 5.09
CA ARG A 156 4.87 -2.09 5.13
C ARG A 156 5.98 -2.97 4.55
N THR A 157 6.96 -2.32 3.94
CA THR A 157 8.26 -2.92 3.62
C THR A 157 9.30 -2.53 4.67
N PHE A 158 10.07 -3.51 5.13
CA PHE A 158 11.27 -3.31 5.94
C PHE A 158 12.50 -3.46 5.03
N ASN A 159 13.20 -2.34 4.80
CA ASN A 159 14.41 -2.27 3.98
C ASN A 159 15.42 -1.34 4.67
N PRO A 160 16.54 -1.87 5.23
CA PRO A 160 17.53 -1.07 5.93
C PRO A 160 18.61 -0.46 5.03
N ILE A 161 18.70 -0.86 3.74
CA ILE A 161 19.84 -0.55 2.88
C ILE A 161 19.47 0.41 1.74
N ASP A 162 18.28 0.28 1.15
CA ASP A 162 17.97 0.95 -0.12
C ASP A 162 16.75 1.87 -0.03
N LYS A 163 16.86 3.06 -0.63
CA LYS A 163 15.76 4.04 -0.77
C LYS A 163 14.86 3.74 -1.97
N ASP A 164 15.28 2.86 -2.87
CA ASP A 164 14.41 2.28 -3.90
C ASP A 164 13.37 1.40 -3.19
N MET A 165 12.31 2.07 -2.76
CA MET A 165 11.30 1.52 -1.88
C MET A 165 10.53 0.42 -2.63
N VAL A 166 10.55 -0.80 -2.08
CA VAL A 166 9.76 -1.91 -2.61
C VAL A 166 8.32 -1.71 -2.14
N VAL A 167 7.36 -1.73 -3.07
CA VAL A 167 5.94 -1.64 -2.76
C VAL A 167 5.26 -2.96 -3.08
N TYR A 168 4.56 -3.52 -2.10
CA TYR A 168 3.68 -4.64 -2.33
C TYR A 168 2.53 -4.19 -3.24
N GLN A 169 2.46 -4.74 -4.45
CA GLN A 169 1.38 -4.44 -5.39
C GLN A 169 0.18 -5.33 -5.03
N VAL A 170 -0.82 -4.71 -4.39
CA VAL A 170 -2.08 -5.39 -4.10
C VAL A 170 -2.86 -5.55 -5.40
N ASN A 171 -2.60 -6.61 -6.15
CA ASN A 171 -3.49 -7.08 -7.21
C ASN A 171 -4.71 -7.75 -6.55
N ALA A 172 -5.56 -6.92 -5.95
CA ALA A 172 -6.79 -7.29 -5.26
C ALA A 172 -6.64 -8.26 -4.06
N ARG A 173 -7.49 -8.03 -3.04
CA ARG A 173 -7.91 -8.98 -1.97
C ARG A 173 -7.02 -9.22 -0.76
N VAL A 174 -5.74 -8.85 -0.70
CA VAL A 174 -5.02 -8.90 0.60
C VAL A 174 -5.33 -7.62 1.36
N LYS A 175 -6.44 -7.64 2.12
CA LYS A 175 -6.65 -6.63 3.15
C LYS A 175 -5.48 -6.74 4.13
N PRO A 176 -4.82 -5.63 4.51
CA PRO A 176 -4.01 -5.59 5.72
C PRO A 176 -4.71 -6.40 6.80
N GLU A 177 -4.05 -7.40 7.35
CA GLU A 177 -4.59 -8.06 8.53
C GLU A 177 -4.70 -6.98 9.61
N PRO A 178 -5.89 -6.76 10.19
CA PRO A 178 -6.05 -5.75 11.21
C PRO A 178 -5.18 -6.15 12.40
N PHE A 179 -4.12 -5.40 12.65
CA PHE A 179 -3.41 -5.46 13.93
C PHE A 179 -4.35 -4.94 15.01
N CYS A 180 -4.50 -5.68 16.11
CA CYS A 180 -5.34 -5.32 17.23
C CYS A 180 -4.49 -5.22 18.50
N GLY A 181 -4.69 -4.16 19.28
CA GLY A 181 -3.93 -3.92 20.50
C GLY A 181 -2.53 -3.34 20.26
N THR A 182 -1.70 -3.41 21.29
CA THR A 182 -0.33 -2.89 21.32
C THR A 182 0.67 -4.01 21.61
N LEU A 183 1.96 -3.76 21.33
CA LEU A 183 3.02 -4.70 21.70
C LEU A 183 3.07 -4.92 23.22
N ASP A 184 2.87 -3.87 24.02
CA ASP A 184 2.90 -3.96 25.48
C ASP A 184 1.77 -4.85 25.99
N THR A 185 0.54 -4.61 25.51
CA THR A 185 -0.60 -5.49 25.85
C THR A 185 -0.36 -6.93 25.41
N TRP A 186 0.27 -7.18 24.25
CA TRP A 186 0.59 -8.54 23.82
C TRP A 186 1.65 -9.18 24.74
N ARG A 187 2.66 -8.42 25.18
CA ARG A 187 3.69 -8.90 26.11
C ARG A 187 3.08 -9.27 27.46
N ASP A 188 2.21 -8.43 27.99
CA ASP A 188 1.63 -8.60 29.32
C ASP A 188 0.54 -9.69 29.34
N GLU A 189 -0.26 -9.80 28.29
CA GLU A 189 -1.42 -10.71 28.26
C GLU A 189 -1.14 -12.05 27.56
N VAL A 190 -0.18 -12.12 26.65
CA VAL A 190 0.13 -13.34 25.88
C VAL A 190 1.52 -13.88 26.21
N ALA A 191 2.57 -13.07 26.06
CA ALA A 191 3.95 -13.55 26.24
C ALA A 191 4.23 -13.95 27.69
N ALA A 192 3.72 -13.18 28.67
CA ALA A 192 3.87 -13.48 30.09
C ALA A 192 3.30 -14.87 30.45
N LEU A 193 2.18 -15.26 29.84
CA LEU A 193 1.55 -16.58 30.05
C LEU A 193 2.34 -17.74 29.42
N CYS A 194 3.26 -17.44 28.49
CA CYS A 194 4.11 -18.45 27.88
C CYS A 194 5.27 -18.86 28.81
N VAL A 195 5.69 -18.00 29.74
CA VAL A 195 6.83 -18.25 30.62
C VAL A 195 6.58 -19.50 31.48
N GLY A 196 7.52 -20.45 31.43
CA GLY A 196 7.39 -21.73 32.13
C GLY A 196 6.53 -22.78 31.42
N ASN A 197 5.81 -22.41 30.34
CA ASN A 197 5.03 -23.36 29.54
C ASN A 197 5.76 -23.72 28.25
N SER A 198 6.47 -24.86 28.25
CA SER A 198 7.29 -25.30 27.12
C SER A 198 6.54 -25.43 25.78
N ARG A 199 5.24 -25.72 25.81
CA ARG A 199 4.41 -25.81 24.60
C ARG A 199 4.11 -24.43 24.05
N LEU A 200 3.69 -23.49 24.89
CA LEU A 200 3.46 -22.11 24.42
C LEU A 200 4.77 -21.44 23.96
N VAL A 201 5.88 -21.68 24.67
CA VAL A 201 7.21 -21.21 24.25
C VAL A 201 7.58 -21.76 22.87
N LEU A 202 7.41 -23.06 22.63
CA LEU A 202 7.67 -23.66 21.31
C LEU A 202 6.79 -23.05 20.22
N ALA A 203 5.51 -22.83 20.52
CA ALA A 203 4.55 -22.26 19.57
C ALA A 203 4.95 -20.83 19.15
N VAL A 204 5.23 -19.96 20.11
CA VAL A 204 5.68 -18.58 19.87
C VAL A 204 7.02 -18.54 19.15
N SER A 205 7.99 -19.35 19.61
CA SER A 205 9.32 -19.43 18.99
C SER A 205 9.25 -19.85 17.53
N THR A 206 8.35 -20.79 17.21
CA THR A 206 8.16 -21.23 15.81
C THR A 206 7.55 -20.14 14.94
N ALA A 207 6.62 -19.35 15.47
CA ALA A 207 6.08 -18.21 14.74
C ALA A 207 7.18 -17.20 14.38
N PHE A 208 8.07 -16.89 15.33
CA PHE A 208 9.24 -16.03 15.06
C PHE A 208 10.27 -16.66 14.11
N LEU A 209 10.41 -17.98 14.12
CA LEU A 209 11.31 -18.69 13.20
C LEU A 209 10.87 -18.53 11.74
N SER A 210 9.58 -18.38 11.46
CA SER A 210 9.04 -18.29 10.08
C SER A 210 9.76 -17.25 9.20
N PRO A 211 9.88 -15.96 9.59
CA PRO A 211 10.67 -15.01 8.83
C PRO A 211 12.19 -15.25 8.93
N MET A 212 12.69 -16.14 9.78
CA MET A 212 14.13 -16.43 9.86
C MET A 212 14.56 -17.59 8.95
N LEU A 213 13.65 -18.46 8.53
CA LEU A 213 13.95 -19.64 7.72
C LEU A 213 14.76 -19.32 6.46
N THR A 214 14.36 -18.28 5.71
CA THR A 214 15.10 -17.83 4.51
C THR A 214 16.52 -17.38 4.83
N MET A 215 16.73 -16.69 5.97
CA MET A 215 18.07 -16.26 6.39
C MET A 215 18.95 -17.43 6.83
N LEU A 216 18.33 -18.51 7.32
CA LEU A 216 19.01 -19.74 7.72
C LEU A 216 19.27 -20.69 6.55
N GLY A 217 18.78 -20.39 5.34
CA GLY A 217 18.86 -21.30 4.21
C GLY A 217 18.04 -22.58 4.41
N VAL A 218 16.97 -22.51 5.20
CA VAL A 218 16.08 -23.64 5.50
C VAL A 218 14.77 -23.45 4.74
N ASP A 219 14.40 -24.43 3.90
CA ASP A 219 13.21 -24.34 3.05
C ASP A 219 11.88 -24.35 3.83
N GLY A 220 11.88 -24.93 5.03
CA GLY A 220 10.68 -25.06 5.83
C GLY A 220 10.93 -25.67 7.20
N PHE A 221 9.96 -25.45 8.09
CA PHE A 221 9.89 -26.10 9.40
C PHE A 221 8.43 -26.43 9.71
N CYS A 222 8.20 -27.61 10.26
CA CYS A 222 6.88 -28.03 10.72
C CYS A 222 7.03 -28.86 11.99
N PHE A 223 6.08 -28.69 12.91
CA PHE A 223 5.97 -29.49 14.12
C PHE A 223 4.49 -29.76 14.38
N HIS A 224 4.19 -30.86 15.06
CA HIS A 224 2.83 -31.30 15.31
C HIS A 224 2.60 -31.51 16.80
N TYR A 225 1.61 -30.82 17.37
CA TYR A 225 1.13 -31.12 18.71
C TYR A 225 0.27 -32.38 18.71
N VAL A 226 0.75 -33.44 19.37
CA VAL A 226 -0.01 -34.67 19.58
C VAL A 226 -0.45 -34.75 21.03
N GLY A 227 -1.72 -35.10 21.25
CA GLY A 227 -2.29 -35.28 22.59
C GLY A 227 -3.80 -35.41 22.58
N ALA A 228 -4.37 -35.79 23.72
CA ALA A 228 -5.81 -35.94 23.91
C ALA A 228 -6.60 -34.67 23.54
N SER A 229 -7.90 -34.80 23.27
CA SER A 229 -8.75 -33.63 23.07
C SER A 229 -8.65 -32.66 24.27
N SER A 230 -8.81 -31.36 24.01
CA SER A 230 -8.69 -30.31 25.04
C SER A 230 -7.32 -30.17 25.72
N SER A 231 -6.26 -30.75 25.18
CA SER A 231 -4.89 -30.61 25.70
C SER A 231 -4.19 -29.27 25.36
N GLY A 232 -4.94 -28.28 24.84
CA GLY A 232 -4.40 -26.95 24.51
C GLY A 232 -3.79 -26.81 23.11
N LYS A 233 -3.89 -27.82 22.22
CA LYS A 233 -3.32 -27.77 20.85
C LYS A 233 -3.77 -26.55 20.05
N SER A 234 -5.08 -26.30 19.98
CA SER A 234 -5.65 -25.16 19.27
C SER A 234 -5.24 -23.83 19.91
N ARG A 235 -5.18 -23.78 21.25
CA ARG A 235 -4.71 -22.60 21.98
C ARG A 235 -3.26 -22.26 21.63
N SER A 236 -2.38 -23.26 21.55
CA SER A 236 -1.00 -23.05 21.10
C SER A 236 -0.93 -22.47 19.68
N MET A 237 -1.81 -22.91 18.78
CA MET A 237 -1.89 -22.33 17.43
C MET A 237 -2.39 -20.88 17.45
N THR A 238 -3.40 -20.56 18.27
CA THR A 238 -3.89 -19.18 18.47
C THR A 238 -2.79 -18.26 18.98
N VAL A 239 -2.01 -18.72 19.97
CA VAL A 239 -0.87 -17.98 20.51
C VAL A 239 0.20 -17.76 19.43
N ALA A 240 0.56 -18.79 18.66
CA ALA A 240 1.52 -18.65 17.56
C ALA A 240 1.03 -17.67 16.47
N ALA A 241 -0.23 -17.78 16.06
CA ALA A 241 -0.83 -16.90 15.05
C ALA A 241 -0.81 -15.43 15.47
N SER A 242 -0.98 -15.14 16.77
CA SER A 242 -0.96 -13.77 17.31
C SER A 242 0.35 -13.01 17.10
N VAL A 243 1.44 -13.71 16.77
CA VAL A 243 2.74 -13.09 16.47
C VAL A 243 2.75 -12.43 15.09
N LEU A 244 2.08 -13.01 14.09
CA LEU A 244 2.22 -12.61 12.68
C LEU A 244 0.89 -12.27 11.98
N SER A 245 -0.26 -12.65 12.56
CA SER A 245 -1.57 -12.61 11.91
C SER A 245 -2.71 -12.47 12.92
N ASP A 246 -3.94 -12.27 12.45
CA ASP A 246 -5.15 -12.36 13.27
C ASP A 246 -5.34 -13.80 13.80
N PRO A 247 -5.29 -14.02 15.13
CA PRO A 247 -5.48 -15.35 15.73
C PRO A 247 -6.84 -15.98 15.40
N LYS A 248 -7.83 -15.18 15.01
CA LYS A 248 -9.16 -15.64 14.60
C LYS A 248 -9.18 -16.16 13.17
N ARG A 249 -8.07 -16.11 12.42
CA ARG A 249 -7.97 -16.56 11.02
C ARG A 249 -7.08 -17.80 10.86
N ILE A 250 -7.11 -18.69 11.84
CA ILE A 250 -6.45 -19.99 11.70
C ILE A 250 -7.34 -20.92 10.87
N TYR A 251 -6.84 -21.37 9.73
CA TYR A 251 -7.58 -22.26 8.83
C TYR A 251 -7.49 -23.71 9.29
N SER A 252 -8.62 -24.39 9.32
CA SER A 252 -8.66 -25.85 9.40
C SER A 252 -8.35 -26.47 8.04
N LEU A 253 -7.63 -27.60 8.03
CA LEU A 253 -7.37 -28.41 6.82
C LEU A 253 -8.67 -28.90 6.15
N HIS A 254 -9.81 -28.87 6.85
CA HIS A 254 -11.11 -29.28 6.33
C HIS A 254 -11.93 -28.11 5.75
N GLY A 255 -11.29 -27.27 4.93
CA GLY A 255 -11.99 -26.31 4.06
C GLY A 255 -12.90 -25.29 4.77
N GLY A 256 -12.31 -24.18 5.23
CA GLY A 256 -12.98 -22.88 5.06
C GLY A 256 -13.61 -22.20 6.27
N LEU A 257 -13.51 -22.74 7.49
CA LEU A 257 -13.93 -21.99 8.69
C LEU A 257 -12.75 -21.77 9.66
N PRO A 258 -12.62 -20.55 10.22
CA PRO A 258 -11.63 -20.29 11.25
C PRO A 258 -11.90 -21.17 12.47
N ILE A 259 -10.82 -21.62 13.14
CA ILE A 259 -10.92 -22.37 14.38
C ILE A 259 -11.50 -21.43 15.46
N THR A 260 -12.81 -21.52 15.69
CA THR A 260 -13.46 -20.86 16.82
C THR A 260 -13.12 -21.66 18.08
N GLY A 261 -12.41 -21.02 19.02
CA GLY A 261 -12.20 -21.52 20.37
C GLY A 261 -13.45 -21.43 21.23
#